data_AF-A0A961X0W9-F1
#
_entry.id   AF-A0A961X0W9-F1
#
_cell.length_a   1.000
_cell.length_b   1.000
_cell.length_c   1.000
_cell.angle_alpha   90.00
_cell.angle_beta   90.00
_cell.angle_gamma   90.00
#
_symmetry.space_group_name_H-M   'P 1'
#
loop_
_entity.id
_entity.type
_entity.pdbx_description
1 polymer ?
#
loop_
_entity_poly.entity_id
_entity_poly.type
_entity_poly.pdbx_seq_one_letter_code
_entity_poly.pdbx_strand_id
1 'polypeptide(L)'
;MAKSTQFVCQSCGSTSSKWSGRCDNCGEWNTIVEEQAAAPLSGAKGASLPKGRPTRLVGLKGESPAPPRIVTGIAELDRVAGGGFVPGSGVLIGGDPGIGKSTLLLQALAALARKGERVVYISGEEAIAQVRLRAQRLGLDDAPVLLATETNTSDIIATLSEGQPPSIAVIDSIQTLWSPAIESAPGTVSQLKAGSEALIRFAKQKGTAVLLVGHVTKEGQIAGPKVVEHMVDAVLYFEGDRGHQFRILRAVKNRFGPTDEIGVFEMSDGGLAEVTNPSRLFMGSNERPTPGTAVFAGMEGTRPLLIEVQALVSPSPLGTPRRTTVGWDSNRLAMILAVLEARAGVQIGQNDVYLNVAGGLKVREPAADLAVAAALLSSLTGTVIPPGTAVFGEIALSGAIRPVGQTEARLKEAQKLGLKEAVIASADGQAGLKGLNVRQMETIMDLVAWSAAQDKGQRRIA
;
A
#
# COMPACT_ATOMS: atom_id res chain seq x y z
N MET A 1 -47.85 -6.76 -5.83
CA MET A 1 -46.94 -5.97 -6.70
C MET A 1 -45.82 -6.90 -7.13
N ALA A 2 -45.56 -7.04 -8.44
CA ALA A 2 -44.49 -7.91 -8.93
C ALA A 2 -43.14 -7.30 -8.52
N LYS A 3 -42.35 -8.04 -7.73
CA LYS A 3 -40.99 -7.64 -7.36
C LYS A 3 -40.15 -7.59 -8.64
N SER A 4 -39.55 -6.45 -8.95
CA SER A 4 -38.67 -6.32 -10.12
C SER A 4 -37.35 -7.01 -9.82
N THR A 5 -36.99 -7.97 -10.64
CA THR A 5 -35.71 -8.67 -10.59
C THR A 5 -34.58 -7.76 -11.09
N GLN A 6 -33.42 -7.75 -10.42
CA GLN A 6 -32.22 -7.02 -10.83
C GLN A 6 -31.02 -7.98 -10.85
N PHE A 7 -30.13 -7.81 -11.82
CA PHE A 7 -28.93 -8.64 -11.94
C PHE A 7 -27.71 -7.87 -11.45
N VAL A 8 -27.01 -8.39 -10.45
CA VAL A 8 -25.88 -7.72 -9.80
C VAL A 8 -24.60 -8.51 -10.06
N CYS A 9 -23.59 -7.87 -10.64
CA CYS A 9 -22.25 -8.43 -10.75
C CYS A 9 -21.64 -8.52 -9.36
N GLN A 10 -21.34 -9.73 -8.90
CA GLN A 10 -20.69 -9.94 -7.62
C GLN A 10 -19.28 -9.36 -7.64
N SER A 11 -18.50 -9.39 -8.72
CA SER A 11 -17.12 -8.85 -8.69
C SER A 11 -17.01 -7.33 -8.49
N CYS A 12 -17.89 -6.54 -9.10
CA CYS A 12 -17.78 -5.07 -9.05
C CYS A 12 -19.02 -4.36 -8.50
N GLY A 13 -20.11 -5.09 -8.25
CA GLY A 13 -21.37 -4.55 -7.76
C GLY A 13 -22.18 -3.75 -8.79
N SER A 14 -21.86 -3.83 -10.09
CA SER A 14 -22.64 -3.19 -11.16
C SER A 14 -23.99 -3.88 -11.34
N THR A 15 -25.05 -3.13 -11.62
CA THR A 15 -26.40 -3.69 -11.76
C THR A 15 -26.94 -3.59 -13.19
N SER A 16 -27.69 -4.59 -13.65
CA SER A 16 -28.34 -4.67 -14.96
C SER A 16 -29.80 -5.14 -14.82
N SER A 17 -30.65 -4.79 -15.78
CA SER A 17 -32.04 -5.29 -15.88
C SER A 17 -32.15 -6.63 -16.62
N LYS A 18 -31.06 -7.09 -17.26
CA LYS A 18 -30.99 -8.37 -17.97
C LYS A 18 -29.74 -9.14 -17.54
N TRP A 19 -29.87 -10.45 -17.46
CA TRP A 19 -28.72 -11.33 -17.24
C TRP A 19 -27.79 -11.31 -18.45
N SER A 20 -26.48 -11.38 -18.19
CA SER A 20 -25.43 -11.53 -19.20
C SER A 20 -24.37 -12.48 -18.65
N GLY A 21 -23.72 -13.25 -19.53
CA GLY A 21 -22.61 -14.11 -19.17
C GLY A 21 -21.33 -13.34 -18.81
N ARG A 22 -21.21 -12.08 -19.25
CA ARG A 22 -20.06 -11.19 -18.98
C ARG A 22 -20.53 -9.85 -18.42
N CYS A 23 -19.84 -9.35 -17.40
CA CYS A 23 -20.09 -8.01 -16.85
C CYS A 23 -19.53 -6.93 -17.77
N ASP A 24 -20.39 -6.01 -18.21
CA ASP A 24 -19.99 -4.89 -19.09
C ASP A 24 -19.05 -3.89 -18.42
N ASN A 25 -19.03 -3.83 -17.08
CA ASN A 25 -18.22 -2.87 -16.33
C ASN A 25 -16.82 -3.41 -15.97
N CYS A 26 -16.71 -4.64 -15.47
CA CYS A 26 -15.42 -5.22 -15.07
C CYS A 26 -14.89 -6.30 -16.02
N GLY A 27 -15.68 -6.72 -17.01
CA GLY A 27 -15.27 -7.71 -18.00
C GLY A 27 -15.26 -9.16 -17.51
N GLU A 28 -15.56 -9.41 -16.24
CA GLU A 28 -15.60 -10.74 -15.62
C GLU A 28 -16.77 -11.59 -16.10
N TRP A 29 -16.54 -12.89 -16.24
CA TRP A 29 -17.54 -13.86 -16.70
C TRP A 29 -18.22 -14.58 -15.54
N ASN A 30 -19.50 -14.93 -15.70
CA ASN A 30 -20.30 -15.71 -14.73
C ASN A 30 -20.38 -15.11 -13.32
N THR A 31 -20.20 -13.80 -13.18
CA THR A 31 -20.27 -13.10 -11.89
C THR A 31 -21.61 -12.42 -11.65
N ILE A 32 -22.52 -12.43 -12.62
CA ILE A 32 -23.81 -11.75 -12.55
C ILE A 32 -24.84 -12.69 -11.93
N VAL A 33 -25.36 -12.31 -10.76
CA VAL A 33 -26.36 -13.07 -9.99
C VAL A 33 -27.68 -12.31 -9.95
N GLU A 34 -28.78 -13.05 -10.01
CA GLU A 34 -30.14 -12.52 -9.84
C GLU A 34 -30.38 -12.14 -8.37
N GLU A 35 -30.68 -10.88 -8.11
CA GLU A 35 -31.06 -10.36 -6.80
C GLU A 35 -32.41 -9.64 -6.90
N GLN A 36 -33.18 -9.61 -5.81
CA GLN A 36 -34.40 -8.81 -5.78
C GLN A 36 -34.01 -7.33 -5.70
N ALA A 37 -34.53 -6.51 -6.63
CA ALA A 37 -34.26 -5.08 -6.57
C ALA A 37 -34.77 -4.53 -5.24
N ALA A 38 -33.93 -3.77 -4.53
CA ALA A 38 -34.42 -2.88 -3.48
C ALA A 38 -35.50 -1.98 -4.11
N ALA A 39 -36.64 -1.82 -3.43
CA ALA A 39 -37.72 -1.00 -3.94
C ALA A 39 -37.17 0.37 -4.34
N PRO A 40 -37.31 0.80 -5.62
CA PRO A 40 -36.75 2.07 -6.05
C PRO A 40 -37.38 3.20 -5.24
N LEU A 41 -36.56 4.08 -4.68
CA LEU A 41 -36.99 5.29 -3.97
C LEU A 41 -37.66 6.34 -4.88
N SER A 42 -37.91 6.02 -6.15
CA SER A 42 -38.51 6.95 -7.10
C SER A 42 -39.12 6.23 -8.30
N GLY A 43 -40.39 6.49 -8.60
CA GLY A 43 -40.93 6.22 -9.93
C GLY A 43 -42.43 6.00 -10.05
N ALA A 44 -43.17 5.73 -8.98
CA ALA A 44 -44.63 5.71 -9.07
C ALA A 44 -45.15 7.16 -9.18
N LYS A 45 -45.83 7.48 -10.28
CA LYS A 45 -46.65 8.70 -10.37
C LYS A 45 -47.61 8.71 -9.18
N GLY A 46 -47.31 9.50 -8.15
CA GLY A 46 -48.09 9.58 -6.90
C GLY A 46 -47.37 9.14 -5.62
N ALA A 47 -46.14 8.62 -5.67
CA ALA A 47 -45.36 8.39 -4.44
C ALA A 47 -44.71 9.71 -3.99
N SER A 48 -45.27 10.33 -2.95
CA SER A 48 -44.60 11.43 -2.26
C SER A 48 -43.26 10.93 -1.74
N LEU A 49 -42.16 11.61 -2.10
CA LEU A 49 -40.88 11.42 -1.42
C LEU A 49 -41.14 11.50 0.11
N PRO A 50 -40.50 10.63 0.91
CA PRO A 50 -40.56 10.76 2.37
C PRO A 50 -40.27 12.21 2.74
N LYS A 51 -41.12 12.81 3.58
CA LYS A 51 -41.04 14.23 3.93
C LYS A 51 -39.68 14.48 4.59
N GLY A 52 -38.71 14.94 3.80
CA GLY A 52 -37.35 15.20 4.26
C GLY A 52 -37.39 16.31 5.31
N ARG A 53 -36.53 16.20 6.32
CA ARG A 53 -36.31 17.30 7.27
C ARG A 53 -35.25 18.24 6.67
N PRO A 54 -35.53 19.53 6.47
CA PRO A 54 -34.53 20.48 6.00
C PRO A 54 -33.35 20.47 6.98
N THR A 55 -32.15 20.27 6.46
CA THR A 55 -30.92 20.27 7.26
C THR A 55 -30.33 21.67 7.27
N ARG A 56 -29.85 22.12 8.43
CA ARG A 56 -29.19 23.42 8.55
C ARG A 56 -27.96 23.46 7.66
N LEU A 57 -27.94 24.39 6.71
CA LEU A 57 -26.75 24.70 5.92
C LEU A 57 -25.85 25.64 6.73
N VAL A 58 -24.55 25.35 6.74
CA VAL A 58 -23.52 26.19 7.36
C VAL A 58 -22.46 26.52 6.31
N GLY A 59 -21.84 27.70 6.41
CA GLY A 59 -20.76 28.10 5.51
C GLY A 59 -19.45 27.37 5.80
N LEU A 60 -18.52 27.39 4.85
CA LEU A 60 -17.16 26.85 5.05
C LEU A 60 -16.37 27.61 6.13
N LYS A 61 -16.72 28.87 6.39
CA LYS A 61 -16.19 29.64 7.51
C LYS A 61 -16.90 29.21 8.80
N GLY A 62 -16.18 28.53 9.68
CA GLY A 62 -16.63 28.15 11.01
C GLY A 62 -15.51 27.49 11.82
N GLU A 63 -15.57 27.61 13.14
CA GLU A 63 -14.69 26.92 14.06
C GLU A 63 -15.38 25.64 14.53
N SER A 64 -14.99 24.52 13.95
CA SER A 64 -15.29 23.19 14.48
C SER A 64 -13.96 22.54 14.81
N PRO A 65 -13.52 22.55 16.08
CA PRO A 65 -12.28 21.88 16.45
C PRO A 65 -12.39 20.42 16.03
N ALA A 66 -11.44 19.97 15.20
CA ALA A 66 -11.37 18.57 14.83
C ALA A 66 -11.18 17.75 16.12
N PRO A 67 -11.96 16.68 16.34
CA PRO A 67 -11.75 15.84 17.51
C PRO A 67 -10.32 15.27 17.48
N PRO A 68 -9.67 15.12 18.65
CA PRO A 68 -8.31 14.62 18.71
C PRO A 68 -8.25 13.22 18.09
N ARG A 69 -7.16 12.95 17.35
CA ARG A 69 -6.94 11.63 16.74
C ARG A 69 -6.73 10.57 17.81
N ILE A 70 -7.18 9.37 17.52
CA ILE A 70 -6.96 8.17 18.31
C ILE A 70 -5.59 7.60 17.92
N VAL A 71 -4.57 7.91 18.71
CA VAL A 71 -3.18 7.50 18.49
C VAL A 71 -2.93 6.15 19.15
N THR A 72 -2.73 5.11 18.34
CA THR A 72 -2.57 3.72 18.81
C THR A 72 -1.31 3.56 19.65
N GLY A 73 -0.24 4.29 19.31
CA GLY A 73 1.10 4.10 19.87
C GLY A 73 1.96 3.14 19.04
N ILE A 74 1.42 2.58 17.96
CA ILE A 74 2.17 1.89 16.92
C ILE A 74 2.49 2.93 15.86
N ALA A 75 3.71 3.47 15.88
CA ALA A 75 4.10 4.65 15.11
C ALA A 75 3.89 4.50 13.59
N GLU A 76 4.19 3.33 13.02
CA GLU A 76 4.03 3.02 11.60
C GLU A 76 2.54 2.92 11.22
N LEU A 77 1.68 2.39 12.10
CA LEU A 77 0.22 2.37 11.88
C LEU A 77 -0.37 3.77 11.98
N ASP A 78 0.02 4.53 13.01
CA ASP A 78 -0.43 5.89 13.22
C ASP A 78 -0.01 6.78 12.04
N ARG A 79 1.21 6.63 11.53
CA ARG A 79 1.72 7.32 10.33
C ARG A 79 0.82 7.05 9.12
N VAL A 80 0.56 5.78 8.80
CA VAL A 80 -0.27 5.40 7.65
C VAL A 80 -1.71 5.90 7.81
N ALA A 81 -2.23 5.96 9.04
CA ALA A 81 -3.54 6.54 9.36
C ALA A 81 -3.57 8.09 9.30
N GLY A 82 -2.43 8.76 9.03
CA GLY A 82 -2.32 10.22 8.99
C GLY A 82 -2.10 10.88 10.35
N GLY A 83 -1.40 10.19 11.27
CA GLY A 83 -1.16 10.60 12.66
C GLY A 83 -2.15 9.99 13.68
N GLY A 84 -2.79 8.87 13.34
CA GLY A 84 -3.82 8.19 14.15
C GLY A 84 -5.22 8.24 13.54
N PHE A 85 -6.12 7.41 14.06
CA PHE A 85 -7.48 7.26 13.52
C PHE A 85 -8.37 8.45 13.87
N VAL A 86 -9.30 8.80 12.97
CA VAL A 86 -10.22 9.91 13.16
C VAL A 86 -11.53 9.41 13.79
N PRO A 87 -12.00 10.00 14.90
CA PRO A 87 -13.31 9.68 15.47
C PRO A 87 -14.44 9.84 14.44
N GLY A 88 -15.38 8.89 14.43
CA GLY A 88 -16.50 8.87 13.51
C GLY A 88 -16.17 8.54 12.05
N SER A 89 -15.02 7.89 11.81
CA SER A 89 -14.60 7.47 10.47
C SER A 89 -14.79 5.97 10.25
N GLY A 90 -14.98 5.59 8.98
CA GLY A 90 -14.85 4.20 8.53
C GLY A 90 -13.51 3.98 7.83
N VAL A 91 -12.76 2.96 8.24
CA VAL A 91 -11.45 2.61 7.67
C VAL A 91 -11.44 1.15 7.24
N LEU A 92 -11.11 0.88 5.97
CA LEU A 92 -10.93 -0.48 5.46
C LEU A 92 -9.47 -0.90 5.58
N ILE A 93 -9.22 -2.08 6.14
CA ILE A 93 -7.89 -2.72 6.17
C ILE A 93 -7.97 -3.98 5.32
N GLY A 94 -7.43 -3.87 4.10
CA GLY A 94 -7.36 -4.92 3.11
C GLY A 94 -6.05 -5.70 3.17
N GLY A 95 -6.04 -6.95 2.71
CA GLY A 95 -4.81 -7.71 2.48
C GLY A 95 -5.01 -9.21 2.46
N ASP A 96 -3.98 -9.94 2.05
CA ASP A 96 -4.03 -11.39 1.90
C ASP A 96 -4.35 -12.10 3.23
N PRO A 97 -5.04 -13.26 3.21
CA PRO A 97 -5.19 -14.12 4.38
C PRO A 97 -3.82 -14.47 4.98
N GLY A 98 -3.70 -14.38 6.31
CA GLY A 98 -2.44 -14.66 7.02
C GLY A 98 -1.37 -13.57 6.95
N ILE A 99 -1.64 -12.41 6.31
CA ILE A 99 -0.70 -11.29 6.30
C ILE A 99 -0.56 -10.59 7.67
N GLY A 100 -1.44 -10.88 8.64
CA GLY A 100 -1.34 -10.36 10.01
C GLY A 100 -2.22 -9.14 10.30
N LYS A 101 -3.29 -8.91 9.52
CA LYS A 101 -4.29 -7.85 9.76
C LYS A 101 -4.87 -7.92 11.18
N SER A 102 -5.41 -9.08 11.54
CA SER A 102 -6.00 -9.34 12.86
C SER A 102 -4.97 -9.18 13.99
N THR A 103 -3.72 -9.60 13.76
CA THR A 103 -2.61 -9.42 14.70
C THR A 103 -2.30 -7.94 14.94
N LEU A 104 -2.15 -7.14 13.87
CA LEU A 104 -1.88 -5.70 13.94
C LEU A 104 -3.00 -4.98 14.70
N LEU A 105 -4.25 -5.31 14.37
CA LEU A 105 -5.42 -4.68 14.99
C LEU A 105 -5.58 -5.05 16.45
N LEU A 106 -5.34 -6.31 16.81
CA LEU A 106 -5.39 -6.73 18.20
C LEU A 106 -4.30 -6.05 19.04
N GLN A 107 -3.08 -5.92 18.50
CA GLN A 107 -2.00 -5.13 19.13
C GLN A 107 -2.40 -3.66 19.30
N ALA A 108 -2.98 -3.04 18.27
CA ALA A 108 -3.42 -1.64 18.33
C ALA A 108 -4.54 -1.44 19.37
N LEU A 109 -5.54 -2.32 19.41
CA LEU A 109 -6.62 -2.26 20.39
C LEU A 109 -6.08 -2.48 21.81
N ALA A 110 -5.19 -3.43 22.03
CA ALA A 110 -4.59 -3.67 23.34
C ALA A 110 -3.80 -2.45 23.83
N ALA A 111 -3.03 -1.79 22.95
CA ALA A 111 -2.31 -0.57 23.27
C ALA A 111 -3.25 0.60 23.67
N LEU A 112 -4.37 0.75 22.96
CA LEU A 112 -5.40 1.73 23.29
C LEU A 112 -6.13 1.39 24.60
N ALA A 113 -6.52 0.13 24.79
CA ALA A 113 -7.21 -0.34 25.99
C ALA A 113 -6.39 -0.06 27.26
N ARG A 114 -5.08 -0.30 27.20
CA ARG A 114 -4.14 0.01 28.31
C ARG A 114 -4.03 1.51 28.60
N LYS A 115 -4.35 2.39 27.64
CA LYS A 115 -4.46 3.85 27.85
C LYS A 115 -5.81 4.28 28.43
N GLY A 116 -6.71 3.33 28.71
CA GLY A 116 -8.05 3.60 29.24
C GLY A 116 -9.13 3.83 28.18
N GLU A 117 -8.82 3.61 26.90
CA GLU A 117 -9.79 3.72 25.82
C GLU A 117 -10.76 2.52 25.83
N ARG A 118 -12.05 2.78 25.61
CA ARG A 118 -13.03 1.71 25.40
C ARG A 118 -12.94 1.21 23.96
N VAL A 119 -12.34 0.05 23.79
CA VAL A 119 -12.09 -0.59 22.49
C VAL A 119 -12.90 -1.88 22.36
N VAL A 120 -13.39 -2.20 21.16
CA VAL A 120 -14.16 -3.42 20.89
C VAL A 120 -13.59 -4.16 19.69
N TYR A 121 -13.45 -5.48 19.81
CA TYR A 121 -13.11 -6.40 18.72
C TYR A 121 -14.27 -7.35 18.49
N ILE A 122 -14.89 -7.27 17.31
CA ILE A 122 -15.97 -8.16 16.89
C ILE A 122 -15.42 -9.09 15.81
N SER A 123 -15.44 -10.37 16.11
CA SER A 123 -15.02 -11.43 15.20
C SER A 123 -16.24 -12.11 14.58
N GLY A 124 -16.29 -12.22 13.26
CA GLY A 124 -17.25 -13.09 12.58
C GLY A 124 -16.65 -14.42 12.13
N GLU A 125 -15.32 -14.52 12.08
CA GLU A 125 -14.61 -15.73 11.60
C GLU A 125 -14.12 -16.63 12.74
N GLU A 126 -13.63 -16.03 13.83
CA GLU A 126 -12.97 -16.75 14.93
C GLU A 126 -13.79 -16.74 16.21
N ALA A 127 -13.77 -17.85 16.95
CA ALA A 127 -14.37 -17.93 18.27
C ALA A 127 -13.56 -17.12 19.31
N ILE A 128 -14.23 -16.60 20.34
CA ILE A 128 -13.60 -15.84 21.44
C ILE A 128 -12.37 -16.57 22.03
N ALA A 129 -12.44 -17.90 22.19
CA ALA A 129 -11.32 -18.69 22.72
C ALA A 129 -10.07 -18.64 21.82
N GLN A 130 -10.24 -18.61 20.50
CA GLN A 130 -9.12 -18.51 19.54
C GLN A 130 -8.48 -17.11 19.57
N VAL A 131 -9.31 -16.07 19.65
CA VAL A 131 -8.82 -14.68 19.80
C VAL A 131 -8.04 -14.53 21.11
N ARG A 132 -8.54 -15.09 22.22
CA ARG A 132 -7.84 -15.09 23.52
C ARG A 132 -6.50 -15.83 23.47
N LEU A 133 -6.46 -17.01 22.83
CA LEU A 133 -5.20 -17.75 22.68
C LEU A 133 -4.16 -16.95 21.88
N ARG A 134 -4.60 -16.22 20.85
CA ARG A 134 -3.72 -15.30 20.11
C ARG A 134 -3.25 -14.15 20.99
N ALA A 135 -4.16 -13.51 21.75
CA ALA A 135 -3.79 -12.45 22.68
C ALA A 135 -2.73 -12.90 23.70
N GLN A 136 -2.87 -14.10 24.27
CA GLN A 136 -1.89 -14.68 25.19
C GLN A 136 -0.51 -14.87 24.53
N ARG A 137 -0.46 -15.40 23.31
CA ARG A 137 0.80 -15.57 22.57
C ARG A 137 1.49 -14.23 22.29
N LEU A 138 0.71 -13.18 22.08
CA LEU A 138 1.20 -11.82 21.85
C LEU A 138 1.53 -11.06 23.16
N GLY A 139 1.28 -11.64 24.34
CA GLY A 139 1.43 -10.95 25.63
C GLY A 139 0.44 -9.80 25.82
N LEU A 140 -0.80 -9.98 25.37
CA LEU A 140 -1.88 -8.98 25.39
C LEU A 140 -3.08 -9.39 26.25
N ASP A 141 -2.99 -10.48 27.00
CA ASP A 141 -4.11 -11.06 27.75
C ASP A 141 -4.56 -10.23 28.97
N ASP A 142 -3.71 -9.33 29.45
CA ASP A 142 -4.00 -8.33 30.48
C ASP A 142 -4.77 -7.11 29.96
N ALA A 143 -4.76 -6.87 28.64
CA ALA A 143 -5.36 -5.67 28.07
C ALA A 143 -6.90 -5.76 28.08
N PRO A 144 -7.62 -4.73 28.57
CA PRO A 144 -9.07 -4.76 28.73
C PRO A 144 -9.82 -4.53 27.39
N VAL A 145 -9.53 -5.36 26.38
CA VAL A 145 -10.21 -5.35 25.08
C VAL A 145 -11.54 -6.09 25.19
N LEU A 146 -12.65 -5.45 24.78
CA LEU A 146 -13.96 -6.09 24.76
C LEU A 146 -14.11 -6.95 23.51
N LEU A 147 -14.40 -8.25 23.69
CA LEU A 147 -14.52 -9.22 22.60
C LEU A 147 -15.97 -9.66 22.41
N ALA A 148 -16.41 -9.76 21.17
CA ALA A 148 -17.66 -10.43 20.81
C ALA A 148 -17.46 -11.29 19.55
N THR A 149 -18.27 -12.35 19.42
CA THR A 149 -18.41 -13.10 18.17
C THR A 149 -19.83 -12.89 17.66
N GLU A 150 -19.98 -12.15 16.57
CA GLU A 150 -21.28 -11.82 15.99
C GLU A 150 -21.14 -11.52 14.49
N THR A 151 -22.14 -11.90 13.71
CA THR A 151 -22.21 -11.69 12.26
C THR A 151 -23.40 -10.82 11.84
N ASN A 152 -24.44 -10.73 12.67
CA ASN A 152 -25.59 -9.89 12.42
C ASN A 152 -25.26 -8.41 12.66
N THR A 153 -25.31 -7.62 11.59
CA THR A 153 -24.99 -6.19 11.61
C THR A 153 -25.88 -5.40 12.57
N SER A 154 -27.15 -5.77 12.70
CA SER A 154 -28.09 -5.10 13.60
C SER A 154 -27.71 -5.32 15.07
N ASP A 155 -27.32 -6.55 15.41
CA ASP A 155 -26.94 -6.94 16.77
C ASP A 155 -25.59 -6.33 17.14
N ILE A 156 -24.65 -6.28 16.19
CA ILE A 156 -23.39 -5.55 16.31
C ILE A 156 -23.64 -4.07 16.63
N ILE A 157 -24.48 -3.38 15.84
CA ILE A 157 -24.76 -1.96 16.04
C ILE A 157 -25.47 -1.72 17.38
N ALA A 158 -26.41 -2.60 17.77
CA ALA A 158 -27.10 -2.53 19.06
C ALA A 158 -26.09 -2.66 20.21
N THR A 159 -25.21 -3.66 20.14
CA THR A 159 -24.16 -3.91 21.14
C THR A 159 -23.19 -2.72 21.25
N LEU A 160 -22.72 -2.18 20.13
CA LEU A 160 -21.82 -1.02 20.12
C LEU A 160 -22.50 0.28 20.58
N SER A 161 -23.84 0.35 20.47
CA SER A 161 -24.66 1.48 20.94
C SER A 161 -25.00 1.38 22.42
N GLU A 162 -24.75 0.24 23.06
CA GLU A 162 -25.07 0.02 24.46
C GLU A 162 -24.05 0.74 25.37
N GLY A 163 -24.57 1.66 26.19
CA GLY A 163 -23.76 2.48 27.09
C GLY A 163 -22.93 3.53 26.36
N GLN A 164 -21.69 3.72 26.81
CA GLN A 164 -20.75 4.64 26.18
C GLN A 164 -20.24 4.02 24.86
N PRO A 165 -20.37 4.70 23.71
CA PRO A 165 -19.81 4.22 22.45
C PRO A 165 -18.30 4.02 22.58
N PRO A 166 -17.74 2.95 21.99
CA PRO A 166 -16.30 2.77 21.98
C PRO A 166 -15.62 3.85 21.16
N SER A 167 -14.39 4.22 21.51
CA SER A 167 -13.59 5.13 20.68
C SER A 167 -13.21 4.46 19.36
N ILE A 168 -12.98 3.14 19.40
CA ILE A 168 -12.66 2.34 18.21
C ILE A 168 -13.32 0.95 18.28
N ALA A 169 -13.82 0.49 17.13
CA ALA A 169 -14.40 -0.85 16.97
C ALA A 169 -13.79 -1.53 15.75
N VAL A 170 -13.27 -2.75 15.91
CA VAL A 170 -12.77 -3.60 14.83
C VAL A 170 -13.84 -4.63 14.47
N ILE A 171 -14.09 -4.79 13.17
CA ILE A 171 -14.98 -5.81 12.60
C ILE A 171 -14.14 -6.74 11.72
N ASP A 172 -13.85 -7.94 12.22
CA ASP A 172 -13.01 -8.94 11.57
C ASP A 172 -13.81 -10.22 11.22
N SER A 173 -14.35 -10.37 10.02
CA SER A 173 -14.17 -9.56 8.81
C SER A 173 -15.51 -9.15 8.18
N ILE A 174 -15.49 -8.17 7.28
CA ILE A 174 -16.70 -7.68 6.59
C ILE A 174 -17.38 -8.76 5.74
N GLN A 175 -16.64 -9.78 5.32
CA GLN A 175 -17.16 -10.90 4.52
C GLN A 175 -18.21 -11.71 5.29
N THR A 176 -18.14 -11.69 6.62
CA THR A 176 -19.03 -12.45 7.49
C THR A 176 -20.30 -11.68 7.86
N LEU A 177 -20.38 -10.39 7.51
CA LEU A 177 -21.52 -9.56 7.89
C LEU A 177 -22.78 -10.00 7.17
N TRP A 178 -23.86 -10.03 7.94
CA TRP A 178 -25.19 -10.30 7.45
C TRP A 178 -26.17 -9.25 8.01
N SER A 179 -27.16 -8.88 7.20
CA SER A 179 -28.24 -7.98 7.56
C SER A 179 -29.59 -8.62 7.19
N PRO A 180 -30.51 -8.79 8.17
CA PRO A 180 -31.85 -9.29 7.90
C PRO A 180 -32.69 -8.35 7.03
N ALA A 181 -32.30 -7.07 6.91
CA ALA A 181 -33.01 -6.08 6.11
C ALA A 181 -32.81 -6.26 4.59
N ILE A 182 -31.84 -7.07 4.19
CA ILE A 182 -31.54 -7.35 2.79
C ILE A 182 -31.95 -8.79 2.47
N GLU A 183 -32.92 -8.96 1.55
CA GLU A 183 -33.36 -10.27 1.06
C GLU A 183 -32.37 -10.86 0.04
N SER A 184 -31.10 -11.00 0.43
CA SER A 184 -30.06 -11.70 -0.33
C SER A 184 -29.24 -12.62 0.57
N ALA A 185 -28.61 -13.65 -0.01
CA ALA A 185 -27.83 -14.60 0.75
C ALA A 185 -26.64 -13.92 1.46
N PRO A 186 -26.28 -14.34 2.70
CA PRO A 186 -25.05 -13.92 3.36
C PRO A 186 -23.82 -14.06 2.44
N GLY A 187 -22.89 -13.12 2.53
CA GLY A 187 -21.68 -13.13 1.68
C GLY A 187 -21.86 -12.59 0.26
N THR A 188 -23.09 -12.22 -0.16
CA THR A 188 -23.30 -11.46 -1.40
C THR A 188 -22.76 -10.03 -1.27
N VAL A 189 -22.42 -9.41 -2.40
CA VAL A 189 -21.95 -8.02 -2.40
C VAL A 189 -22.98 -7.04 -1.85
N SER A 190 -24.26 -7.31 -2.05
CA SER A 190 -25.34 -6.48 -1.50
C SER A 190 -25.40 -6.54 0.03
N GLN A 191 -25.22 -7.72 0.64
CA GLN A 191 -25.09 -7.85 2.10
C GLN A 191 -23.88 -7.08 2.62
N LEU A 192 -22.73 -7.26 1.97
CA LEU A 192 -21.48 -6.63 2.37
C LEU A 192 -21.53 -5.09 2.26
N LYS A 193 -22.10 -4.55 1.17
CA LYS A 193 -22.34 -3.10 1.02
C LYS A 193 -23.26 -2.58 2.11
N ALA A 194 -24.42 -3.21 2.30
CA ALA A 194 -25.41 -2.76 3.27
C ALA A 194 -24.88 -2.80 4.72
N GLY A 195 -24.19 -3.89 5.08
CA GLY A 195 -23.55 -4.05 6.38
C GLY A 195 -22.48 -2.98 6.65
N SER A 196 -21.60 -2.78 5.67
CA SER A 196 -20.56 -1.74 5.74
C SER A 196 -21.15 -0.34 5.83
N GLU A 197 -22.19 -0.02 5.05
CA GLU A 197 -22.86 1.29 5.10
C GLU A 197 -23.48 1.56 6.48
N ALA A 198 -24.15 0.56 7.05
CA ALA A 198 -24.78 0.67 8.37
C ALA A 198 -23.74 0.94 9.46
N LEU A 199 -22.59 0.25 9.41
CA LEU A 199 -21.47 0.46 10.34
C LEU A 199 -20.81 1.82 10.16
N ILE A 200 -20.59 2.28 8.92
CA ILE A 200 -20.05 3.62 8.64
C ILE A 200 -21.01 4.72 9.11
N ARG A 201 -22.32 4.50 8.95
CA ARG A 201 -23.35 5.42 9.44
C ARG A 201 -23.33 5.48 10.98
N PHE A 202 -23.23 4.32 11.64
CA PHE A 202 -23.06 4.24 13.08
C PHE A 202 -21.81 5.01 13.54
N ALA A 203 -20.66 4.80 12.88
CA ALA A 203 -19.41 5.51 13.17
C ALA A 203 -19.63 7.03 13.21
N LYS A 204 -20.19 7.58 12.12
CA LYS A 204 -20.45 9.03 11.98
C LYS A 204 -21.43 9.58 13.01
N GLN A 205 -22.43 8.79 13.42
CA GLN A 205 -23.44 9.22 14.39
C GLN A 205 -22.94 9.16 15.84
N LYS A 206 -22.07 8.20 16.16
CA LYS A 206 -21.61 7.94 17.54
C LYS A 206 -20.21 8.46 17.82
N GLY A 207 -19.47 8.90 16.80
CA GLY A 207 -18.09 9.33 16.94
C GLY A 207 -17.09 8.18 17.10
N THR A 208 -17.50 6.94 16.89
CA THR A 208 -16.62 5.75 16.92
C THR A 208 -15.81 5.65 15.64
N ALA A 209 -14.50 5.37 15.73
CA ALA A 209 -13.72 4.94 14.57
C ALA A 209 -13.98 3.44 14.31
N VAL A 210 -14.51 3.10 13.12
CA VAL A 210 -14.81 1.70 12.76
C VAL A 210 -13.76 1.19 11.77
N LEU A 211 -13.04 0.16 12.18
CA LEU A 211 -12.04 -0.55 11.39
C LEU A 211 -12.66 -1.82 10.81
N LEU A 212 -12.80 -1.86 9.50
CA LEU A 212 -13.36 -2.95 8.73
C LEU A 212 -12.23 -3.80 8.16
N VAL A 213 -12.13 -5.07 8.53
CA VAL A 213 -11.12 -5.98 7.97
C VAL A 213 -11.68 -6.65 6.72
N GLY A 214 -10.91 -6.62 5.63
CA GLY A 214 -11.24 -7.28 4.38
C GLY A 214 -10.11 -8.18 3.88
N HIS A 215 -10.43 -9.44 3.58
CA HIS A 215 -9.54 -10.36 2.86
C HIS A 215 -9.51 -10.08 1.35
N VAL A 216 -8.30 -10.09 0.77
CA VAL A 216 -8.09 -10.12 -0.70
C VAL A 216 -7.66 -11.53 -1.09
N THR A 217 -8.37 -12.18 -2.01
CA THR A 217 -7.96 -13.49 -2.52
C THR A 217 -7.13 -13.36 -3.80
N LYS A 218 -6.17 -14.29 -3.99
CA LYS A 218 -5.22 -14.30 -5.13
C LYS A 218 -5.88 -14.42 -6.51
N GLU A 219 -7.13 -14.85 -6.56
CA GLU A 219 -7.92 -15.03 -7.79
C GLU A 219 -8.96 -13.90 -8.00
N GLY A 220 -9.00 -12.88 -7.13
CA GLY A 220 -10.01 -11.82 -7.21
C GLY A 220 -11.46 -12.29 -7.00
N GLN A 221 -11.68 -13.57 -6.69
CA GLN A 221 -13.01 -14.19 -6.62
C GLN A 221 -13.72 -14.11 -5.27
N ILE A 222 -13.15 -13.44 -4.26
CA ILE A 222 -13.99 -12.93 -3.15
C ILE A 222 -14.17 -11.43 -3.34
N ALA A 223 -15.22 -11.12 -4.07
CA ALA A 223 -15.79 -9.81 -4.20
C ALA A 223 -16.06 -9.18 -2.84
N GLY A 224 -15.47 -8.03 -2.53
CA GLY A 224 -15.84 -7.34 -1.29
C GLY A 224 -15.06 -6.08 -0.99
N PRO A 225 -13.71 -6.13 -0.85
CA PRO A 225 -12.97 -4.97 -0.37
C PRO A 225 -13.04 -3.78 -1.35
N LYS A 226 -12.78 -4.02 -2.64
CA LYS A 226 -12.85 -2.99 -3.70
C LYS A 226 -14.20 -2.29 -3.77
N VAL A 227 -15.26 -3.04 -3.47
CA VAL A 227 -16.62 -2.51 -3.48
C VAL A 227 -16.88 -1.62 -2.27
N VAL A 228 -16.17 -1.78 -1.17
CA VAL A 228 -16.29 -0.92 0.03
C VAL A 228 -15.30 0.23 0.03
N GLU A 229 -14.21 0.14 -0.74
CA GLU A 229 -13.16 1.18 -0.83
C GLU A 229 -13.72 2.58 -1.07
N HIS A 230 -14.73 2.72 -1.93
CA HIS A 230 -15.32 4.02 -2.24
C HIS A 230 -16.21 4.56 -1.10
N MET A 231 -16.77 3.67 -0.26
CA MET A 231 -17.70 3.99 0.82
C MET A 231 -16.98 4.49 2.09
N VAL A 232 -15.81 3.91 2.39
CA VAL A 232 -15.00 4.26 3.57
C VAL A 232 -14.26 5.58 3.41
N ASP A 233 -13.78 6.13 4.52
CA ASP A 233 -13.02 7.39 4.53
C ASP A 233 -11.52 7.15 4.33
N ALA A 234 -10.99 5.99 4.74
CA ALA A 234 -9.64 5.55 4.43
C ALA A 234 -9.57 4.05 4.05
N VAL A 235 -8.59 3.70 3.22
CA VAL A 235 -8.27 2.34 2.76
C VAL A 235 -6.79 2.11 2.97
N LEU A 236 -6.47 1.13 3.79
CA LEU A 236 -5.11 0.68 4.07
C LEU A 236 -4.95 -0.75 3.55
N TYR A 237 -3.90 -1.00 2.78
CA TYR A 237 -3.56 -2.32 2.27
C TYR A 237 -2.35 -2.88 2.99
N PHE A 238 -2.48 -4.08 3.54
CA PHE A 238 -1.38 -4.82 4.13
C PHE A 238 -0.86 -5.84 3.12
N GLU A 239 0.34 -5.57 2.62
CA GLU A 239 1.00 -6.30 1.55
C GLU A 239 2.23 -7.02 2.08
N GLY A 240 2.55 -8.19 1.52
CA GLY A 240 3.79 -8.89 1.79
C GLY A 240 3.80 -10.23 1.09
N ASP A 241 4.89 -10.53 0.40
CA ASP A 241 5.05 -11.79 -0.32
C ASP A 241 5.68 -12.84 0.60
N ARG A 242 5.34 -14.12 0.38
CA ARG A 242 5.70 -15.25 1.26
C ARG A 242 7.22 -15.46 1.40
N GLY A 243 8.02 -14.92 0.47
CA GLY A 243 9.48 -14.97 0.50
C GLY A 243 10.15 -13.79 1.22
N HIS A 244 9.38 -12.76 1.59
CA HIS A 244 9.91 -11.55 2.23
C HIS A 244 9.59 -11.56 3.72
N GLN A 245 10.60 -11.23 4.54
CA GLN A 245 10.43 -11.10 6.00
C GLN A 245 9.48 -9.93 6.36
N PHE A 246 9.38 -8.93 5.48
CA PHE A 246 8.67 -7.69 5.74
C PHE A 246 7.25 -7.67 5.18
N ARG A 247 6.43 -6.88 5.86
CA ARG A 247 5.02 -6.64 5.54
C ARG A 247 4.80 -5.14 5.52
N ILE A 248 4.24 -4.64 4.44
CA ILE A 248 4.08 -3.20 4.17
C ILE A 248 2.61 -2.86 4.30
N LEU A 249 2.29 -2.00 5.26
CA LEU A 249 0.99 -1.36 5.35
C LEU A 249 1.02 -0.08 4.52
N ARG A 250 0.10 0.10 3.59
CA ARG A 250 0.08 1.22 2.64
C ARG A 250 -1.27 1.90 2.67
N ALA A 251 -1.31 3.22 2.82
CA ALA A 251 -2.52 3.97 2.51
C ALA A 251 -2.72 3.97 0.99
N VAL A 252 -3.95 3.73 0.51
CA VAL A 252 -4.32 3.90 -0.91
C VAL A 252 -5.40 4.96 -1.06
N LYS A 253 -6.21 5.14 -0.02
CA LYS A 253 -7.16 6.23 0.12
C LYS A 253 -7.10 6.72 1.55
N ASN A 254 -7.00 8.02 1.75
CA ASN A 254 -7.05 8.59 3.09
C ASN A 254 -7.63 10.00 2.99
N ARG A 255 -8.87 10.20 3.42
CA ARG A 255 -9.49 11.53 3.45
C ARG A 255 -8.91 12.45 4.52
N PHE A 256 -8.14 11.88 5.45
CA PHE A 256 -7.59 12.57 6.60
C PHE A 256 -6.07 12.63 6.58
N GLY A 257 -5.42 12.22 5.50
CA GLY A 257 -3.97 12.14 5.44
C GLY A 257 -3.47 11.84 4.03
N PRO A 258 -2.15 11.76 3.85
CA PRO A 258 -1.56 11.37 2.56
C PRO A 258 -1.94 9.94 2.15
N THR A 259 -2.05 9.71 0.84
CA THR A 259 -2.43 8.43 0.22
C THR A 259 -1.26 7.56 -0.18
N ASP A 260 -0.03 7.95 0.17
CA ASP A 260 1.17 7.24 -0.27
C ASP A 260 2.12 6.92 0.90
N GLU A 261 1.69 7.13 2.15
CA GLU A 261 2.46 6.75 3.33
C GLU A 261 2.48 5.22 3.49
N ILE A 262 3.63 4.73 3.94
CA ILE A 262 3.84 3.32 4.25
C ILE A 262 4.31 3.10 5.69
N GLY A 263 3.83 2.01 6.27
CA GLY A 263 4.26 1.44 7.53
C GLY A 263 4.96 0.11 7.26
N VAL A 264 6.16 -0.09 7.77
CA VAL A 264 6.93 -1.33 7.55
C VAL A 264 6.94 -2.14 8.83
N PHE A 265 6.59 -3.42 8.71
CA PHE A 265 6.50 -4.36 9.81
C PHE A 265 7.25 -5.65 9.50
N GLU A 266 7.69 -6.34 10.54
CA GLU A 266 8.23 -7.70 10.48
C GLU A 266 7.40 -8.61 11.39
N MET A 267 7.15 -9.85 10.95
CA MET A 267 6.50 -10.84 11.80
C MET A 267 7.54 -11.54 12.65
N SER A 268 7.44 -11.37 13.97
CA SER A 268 8.25 -12.04 14.98
C SER A 268 7.42 -13.06 15.76
N ASP A 269 8.07 -13.83 16.64
CA ASP A 269 7.38 -14.74 17.57
C ASP A 269 6.39 -14.00 18.49
N GLY A 270 6.67 -12.73 18.81
CA GLY A 270 5.82 -11.86 19.62
C GLY A 270 4.74 -11.10 18.85
N GLY A 271 4.57 -11.35 17.55
CA GLY A 271 3.65 -10.63 16.68
C GLY A 271 4.35 -9.67 15.72
N LEU A 272 3.62 -8.63 15.29
CA LEU A 272 4.15 -7.64 14.35
C LEU A 272 4.99 -6.59 15.07
N ALA A 273 6.27 -6.50 14.67
CA ALA A 273 7.21 -5.50 15.14
C ALA A 273 7.40 -4.38 14.11
N GLU A 274 7.51 -3.14 14.58
CA GLU A 274 7.73 -1.98 13.72
C GLU A 274 9.17 -1.89 13.22
N VAL A 275 9.33 -1.66 11.93
CA VAL A 275 10.62 -1.45 11.30
C VAL A 275 10.88 0.04 11.15
N THR A 276 11.62 0.60 12.11
CA THR A 276 11.90 2.05 12.16
C THR A 276 12.87 2.51 11.07
N ASN A 277 13.73 1.62 10.58
CA ASN A 277 14.72 1.92 9.55
C ASN A 277 14.68 0.88 8.42
N PRO A 278 13.70 0.98 7.50
CA PRO A 278 13.54 0.02 6.41
C PRO A 278 14.70 0.06 5.43
N SER A 279 15.29 1.24 5.21
CA SER A 279 16.40 1.43 4.28
C SER A 279 17.64 0.59 4.61
N ARG A 280 17.95 0.37 5.90
CA ARG A 280 19.04 -0.55 6.30
C ARG A 280 18.80 -2.00 5.91
N LEU A 281 17.55 -2.40 5.71
CA LEU A 281 17.18 -3.77 5.37
C LEU A 281 17.20 -4.00 3.85
N PHE A 282 17.00 -2.93 3.07
CA PHE A 282 17.00 -2.98 1.60
C PHE A 282 18.38 -2.72 0.99
N MET A 283 19.34 -2.25 1.78
CA MET A 283 20.75 -2.25 1.45
C MET A 283 21.30 -3.63 1.81
N GLY A 284 21.70 -4.44 0.83
CA GLY A 284 22.14 -5.81 1.04
C GLY A 284 23.25 -5.92 2.10
N SER A 285 23.29 -7.04 2.81
CA SER A 285 24.27 -7.34 3.87
C SER A 285 25.71 -7.56 3.35
N ASN A 286 25.98 -7.25 2.08
CA ASN A 286 27.27 -7.53 1.46
C ASN A 286 28.33 -6.59 2.03
N GLU A 287 29.20 -7.15 2.87
CA GLU A 287 30.42 -6.49 3.37
C GLU A 287 31.38 -6.10 2.23
N ARG A 288 31.16 -6.60 1.00
CA ARG A 288 31.99 -6.32 -0.17
C ARG A 288 31.18 -5.75 -1.34
N PRO A 289 31.65 -4.64 -1.94
CA PRO A 289 31.00 -4.03 -3.09
C PRO A 289 31.08 -4.94 -4.32
N THR A 290 29.95 -5.18 -5.00
CA THR A 290 29.87 -6.04 -6.20
C THR A 290 29.52 -5.22 -7.44
N PRO A 291 30.10 -5.54 -8.62
CA PRO A 291 29.64 -4.97 -9.88
C PRO A 291 28.17 -5.31 -10.13
N GLY A 292 27.45 -4.37 -10.74
CA GLY A 292 26.03 -4.52 -11.04
C GLY A 292 25.11 -4.03 -9.92
N THR A 293 25.62 -3.40 -8.87
CA THR A 293 24.83 -2.98 -7.72
C THR A 293 24.84 -1.45 -7.57
N ALA A 294 23.66 -0.83 -7.53
CA ALA A 294 23.48 0.60 -7.28
C ALA A 294 22.46 0.84 -6.15
N VAL A 295 22.67 1.85 -5.30
CA VAL A 295 21.68 2.23 -4.28
C VAL A 295 20.80 3.34 -4.84
N PHE A 296 19.53 3.04 -5.05
CA PHE A 296 18.52 4.00 -5.46
C PHE A 296 17.88 4.68 -4.25
N ALA A 297 17.80 6.02 -4.26
CA ALA A 297 16.99 6.76 -3.28
C ALA A 297 15.59 7.00 -3.86
N GLY A 298 14.66 6.09 -3.57
CA GLY A 298 13.27 6.14 -4.02
C GLY A 298 12.35 6.90 -3.08
N MET A 299 11.22 7.35 -3.61
CA MET A 299 10.12 7.85 -2.79
C MET A 299 8.98 6.85 -2.83
N GLU A 300 8.55 6.43 -1.65
CA GLU A 300 7.29 5.75 -1.45
C GLU A 300 6.34 6.76 -0.82
N GLY A 301 5.61 7.47 -1.68
CA GLY A 301 4.87 8.67 -1.31
C GLY A 301 5.74 9.83 -0.86
N THR A 302 5.65 10.15 0.41
CA THR A 302 6.43 11.16 1.12
C THR A 302 7.62 10.56 1.88
N ARG A 303 7.72 9.22 1.95
CA ARG A 303 8.80 8.54 2.66
C ARG A 303 9.96 8.22 1.70
N PRO A 304 11.15 8.80 1.90
CA PRO A 304 12.35 8.38 1.19
C PRO A 304 12.78 6.99 1.67
N LEU A 305 13.14 6.11 0.73
CA LEU A 305 13.68 4.77 0.98
C LEU A 305 14.93 4.57 0.14
N LEU A 306 15.99 4.04 0.75
CA LEU A 306 17.12 3.53 -0.01
C LEU A 306 16.87 2.08 -0.38
N ILE A 307 16.99 1.77 -1.67
CA ILE A 307 16.68 0.46 -2.24
C ILE A 307 17.84 0.05 -3.14
N GLU A 308 18.33 -1.17 -2.98
CA GLU A 308 19.36 -1.70 -3.87
C GLU A 308 18.77 -2.15 -5.21
N VAL A 309 19.35 -1.67 -6.31
CA VAL A 309 19.07 -2.08 -7.68
C VAL A 309 20.22 -2.95 -8.16
N GLN A 310 19.91 -4.17 -8.58
CA GLN A 310 20.87 -5.17 -9.02
C GLN A 310 20.69 -5.45 -10.52
N ALA A 311 21.79 -5.48 -11.25
CA ALA A 311 21.82 -5.80 -12.67
C ALA A 311 22.90 -6.85 -12.95
N LEU A 312 22.54 -7.85 -13.74
CA LEU A 312 23.47 -8.82 -14.30
C LEU A 312 23.40 -8.75 -15.82
N VAL A 313 24.50 -8.32 -16.42
CA VAL A 313 24.68 -8.22 -17.87
C VAL A 313 25.71 -9.27 -18.31
N SER A 314 25.33 -10.13 -19.24
CA SER A 314 26.19 -11.21 -19.74
C SER A 314 26.02 -11.39 -21.25
N PRO A 315 27.06 -11.76 -22.00
CA PRO A 315 26.92 -12.10 -23.41
C PRO A 315 25.82 -13.15 -23.63
N SER A 316 24.91 -12.89 -24.58
CA SER A 316 23.83 -13.82 -24.91
C SER A 316 24.32 -14.87 -25.90
N PRO A 317 24.06 -16.17 -25.67
CA PRO A 317 24.23 -17.21 -26.68
C PRO A 317 23.05 -17.29 -27.67
N LEU A 318 22.00 -16.51 -27.46
CA LEU A 318 20.75 -16.54 -28.22
C LEU A 318 20.73 -15.43 -29.29
N GLY A 319 20.03 -15.70 -30.40
CA GLY A 319 19.79 -14.69 -31.44
C GLY A 319 18.93 -13.50 -30.98
N THR A 320 18.10 -13.69 -29.96
CA THR A 320 17.38 -12.62 -29.26
C THR A 320 17.74 -12.66 -27.78
N PRO A 321 18.51 -11.67 -27.27
CA PRO A 321 18.90 -11.64 -25.87
C PRO A 321 17.73 -11.51 -24.92
N ARG A 322 17.84 -12.17 -23.76
CA ARG A 322 16.84 -12.16 -22.69
C ARG A 322 16.91 -10.85 -21.93
N ARG A 323 15.74 -10.32 -21.58
CA ARG A 323 15.58 -9.13 -20.74
C ARG A 323 14.55 -9.43 -19.68
N THR A 324 14.98 -9.61 -18.45
CA THR A 324 14.12 -10.00 -17.32
C THR A 324 14.23 -8.96 -16.22
N THR A 325 13.09 -8.57 -15.66
CA THR A 325 13.00 -7.58 -14.58
C THR A 325 12.16 -8.14 -13.44
N VAL A 326 12.59 -7.88 -12.21
CA VAL A 326 11.83 -8.15 -10.98
C VAL A 326 11.77 -6.86 -10.17
N GLY A 327 10.56 -6.41 -9.82
CA GLY A 327 10.35 -5.16 -9.08
C GLY A 327 10.45 -3.87 -9.90
N TRP A 328 10.61 -3.97 -11.22
CA TRP A 328 10.69 -2.83 -12.16
C TRP A 328 9.86 -3.08 -13.43
N ASP A 329 9.62 -2.03 -14.22
CA ASP A 329 8.90 -2.09 -15.50
C ASP A 329 9.79 -2.49 -16.69
N SER A 330 9.36 -3.48 -17.47
CA SER A 330 10.12 -4.00 -18.61
C SER A 330 10.24 -3.01 -19.77
N ASN A 331 9.22 -2.16 -19.97
CA ASN A 331 9.23 -1.17 -21.05
C ASN A 331 10.22 -0.03 -20.74
N ARG A 332 10.29 0.42 -19.49
CA ARG A 332 11.32 1.34 -19.01
C ARG A 332 12.71 0.75 -19.19
N LEU A 333 12.93 -0.52 -18.84
CA LEU A 333 14.24 -1.16 -19.09
C LEU A 333 14.61 -1.09 -20.58
N ALA A 334 13.69 -1.43 -21.48
CA ALA A 334 13.94 -1.37 -22.92
C ALA A 334 14.31 0.06 -23.38
N MET A 335 13.65 1.07 -22.83
CA MET A 335 13.93 2.48 -23.11
C MET A 335 15.33 2.89 -22.62
N ILE A 336 15.72 2.52 -21.39
CA ILE A 336 17.06 2.82 -20.85
C ILE A 336 18.16 2.16 -21.68
N LEU A 337 17.99 0.89 -22.07
CA LEU A 337 18.93 0.21 -22.95
C LEU A 337 19.10 0.93 -24.29
N ALA A 338 17.99 1.37 -24.90
CA ALA A 338 18.03 2.11 -26.16
C ALA A 338 18.75 3.46 -26.03
N VAL A 339 18.56 4.19 -24.92
CA VAL A 339 19.24 5.46 -24.66
C VAL A 339 20.74 5.24 -24.44
N LEU A 340 21.14 4.25 -23.64
CA LEU A 340 22.56 3.91 -23.42
C LEU A 340 23.27 3.57 -24.73
N GLU A 341 22.63 2.82 -25.62
CA GLU A 341 23.19 2.43 -26.91
C GLU A 341 23.24 3.61 -27.90
N ALA A 342 22.10 4.28 -28.12
CA ALA A 342 21.98 5.31 -29.16
C ALA A 342 22.61 6.66 -28.78
N ARG A 343 22.73 6.97 -27.48
CA ARG A 343 23.24 8.27 -26.99
C ARG A 343 24.62 8.17 -26.34
N ALA A 344 24.99 7.01 -25.81
CA ALA A 344 26.28 6.83 -25.14
C ALA A 344 27.21 5.78 -25.79
N GLY A 345 26.80 5.15 -26.89
CA GLY A 345 27.62 4.19 -27.61
C GLY A 345 27.88 2.89 -26.84
N VAL A 346 27.07 2.59 -25.82
CA VAL A 346 27.24 1.41 -24.97
C VAL A 346 26.73 0.18 -25.72
N GLN A 347 27.63 -0.76 -26.03
CA GLN A 347 27.30 -1.99 -26.76
C GLN A 347 26.62 -3.02 -25.85
N ILE A 348 25.34 -2.81 -25.52
CA ILE A 348 24.57 -3.71 -24.66
C ILE A 348 23.59 -4.61 -25.43
N GLY A 349 23.33 -4.32 -26.72
CA GLY A 349 22.29 -4.96 -27.52
C GLY A 349 22.40 -6.49 -27.65
N GLN A 350 23.60 -7.07 -27.54
CA GLN A 350 23.88 -8.52 -27.65
C GLN A 350 24.05 -9.23 -26.29
N ASN A 351 23.67 -8.58 -25.19
CA ASN A 351 23.79 -9.15 -23.85
C ASN A 351 22.40 -9.51 -23.29
N ASP A 352 22.36 -10.63 -22.58
CA ASP A 352 21.28 -10.92 -21.65
C ASP A 352 21.33 -9.93 -20.48
N VAL A 353 20.17 -9.44 -20.08
CA VAL A 353 20.00 -8.47 -18.98
C VAL A 353 19.00 -9.02 -17.97
N TYR A 354 19.46 -9.16 -16.74
CA TYR A 354 18.63 -9.47 -15.58
C TYR A 354 18.68 -8.30 -14.62
N LEU A 355 17.53 -7.74 -14.27
CA LEU A 355 17.39 -6.62 -13.33
C LEU A 355 16.52 -7.06 -12.16
N ASN A 356 16.96 -6.75 -10.95
CA ASN A 356 16.24 -7.06 -9.71
C ASN A 356 16.26 -5.85 -8.77
N VAL A 357 15.11 -5.50 -8.22
CA VAL A 357 15.00 -4.54 -7.13
C VAL A 357 14.99 -5.34 -5.81
N ALA A 358 15.97 -5.07 -4.96
CA ALA A 358 16.12 -5.76 -3.69
C ALA A 358 14.91 -5.52 -2.75
N GLY A 359 14.67 -6.48 -1.86
CA GLY A 359 13.59 -6.37 -0.87
C GLY A 359 12.18 -6.63 -1.41
N GLY A 360 12.03 -7.01 -2.69
CA GLY A 360 10.72 -7.34 -3.28
C GLY A 360 9.84 -6.12 -3.55
N LEU A 361 10.40 -4.92 -3.43
CA LEU A 361 9.71 -3.67 -3.69
C LEU A 361 9.44 -3.51 -5.18
N LYS A 362 8.28 -2.95 -5.49
CA LYS A 362 7.93 -2.53 -6.86
C LYS A 362 8.15 -1.04 -6.97
N VAL A 363 9.19 -0.63 -7.67
CA VAL A 363 9.46 0.79 -7.89
C VAL A 363 8.74 1.25 -9.15
N ARG A 364 7.98 2.34 -9.02
CA ARG A 364 7.13 2.91 -10.09
C ARG A 364 7.42 4.40 -10.30
N GLU A 365 8.68 4.79 -10.19
CA GLU A 365 9.09 6.18 -10.26
C GLU A 365 10.15 6.42 -11.35
N PRO A 366 10.07 7.51 -12.14
CA PRO A 366 11.11 7.87 -13.10
C PRO A 366 12.51 8.03 -12.49
N ALA A 367 12.61 8.40 -11.21
CA ALA A 367 13.89 8.68 -10.57
C ALA A 367 14.86 7.52 -10.49
N ALA A 368 14.42 6.26 -10.64
CA ALA A 368 15.38 5.15 -10.61
C ALA A 368 16.02 4.86 -11.97
N ASP A 369 15.66 5.58 -13.04
CA ASP A 369 16.31 5.43 -14.34
C ASP A 369 17.83 5.54 -14.23
N LEU A 370 18.31 6.57 -13.52
CA LEU A 370 19.73 6.78 -13.32
C LEU A 370 20.40 5.65 -12.53
N ALA A 371 19.73 5.14 -11.49
CA ALA A 371 20.23 4.03 -10.69
C ALA A 371 20.28 2.71 -11.50
N VAL A 372 19.26 2.45 -12.30
CA VAL A 372 19.20 1.29 -13.20
C VAL A 372 20.29 1.38 -14.26
N ALA A 373 20.46 2.54 -14.89
CA ALA A 373 21.54 2.77 -15.85
C ALA A 373 22.93 2.58 -15.22
N ALA A 374 23.14 3.10 -14.01
CA ALA A 374 24.38 2.93 -13.27
C ALA A 374 24.66 1.45 -12.94
N ALA A 375 23.64 0.70 -12.49
CA ALA A 375 23.76 -0.73 -12.21
C ALA A 375 24.09 -1.52 -13.49
N LEU A 376 23.43 -1.24 -14.61
CA LEU A 376 23.71 -1.87 -15.91
C LEU A 376 25.15 -1.62 -16.38
N LEU A 377 25.61 -0.37 -16.31
CA LEU A 377 26.98 0.02 -16.67
C LEU A 377 28.01 -0.64 -15.77
N SER A 378 27.77 -0.65 -14.46
CA SER A 378 28.60 -1.32 -13.47
C SER A 378 28.73 -2.82 -13.77
N SER A 379 27.62 -3.49 -14.10
CA SER A 379 27.60 -4.90 -14.45
C SER A 379 28.36 -5.20 -15.75
N LEU A 380 28.12 -4.41 -16.80
CA LEU A 380 28.73 -4.58 -18.11
C LEU A 380 30.25 -4.34 -18.09
N THR A 381 30.69 -3.31 -17.37
CA THR A 381 32.11 -2.90 -17.33
C THR A 381 32.92 -3.62 -16.25
N GLY A 382 32.25 -4.31 -15.32
CA GLY A 382 32.87 -4.91 -14.14
C GLY A 382 33.39 -3.86 -13.14
N THR A 383 32.94 -2.61 -13.25
CA THR A 383 33.29 -1.53 -12.30
C THR A 383 32.35 -1.57 -11.11
N VAL A 384 32.81 -1.14 -9.94
CA VAL A 384 31.99 -1.07 -8.75
C VAL A 384 31.62 0.36 -8.45
N ILE A 385 30.33 0.63 -8.27
CA ILE A 385 29.85 1.91 -7.76
C ILE A 385 30.40 2.12 -6.33
N PRO A 386 30.97 3.29 -6.00
CA PRO A 386 31.53 3.54 -4.69
C PRO A 386 30.53 3.25 -3.57
N PRO A 387 30.92 2.50 -2.53
CA PRO A 387 30.02 2.20 -1.41
C PRO A 387 29.56 3.48 -0.71
N GLY A 388 28.29 3.49 -0.33
CA GLY A 388 27.68 4.68 0.26
C GLY A 388 27.34 5.77 -0.75
N THR A 389 27.11 5.41 -2.01
CA THR A 389 26.62 6.31 -3.08
C THR A 389 25.15 6.07 -3.36
N ALA A 390 24.31 7.09 -3.19
CA ALA A 390 22.93 7.07 -3.66
C ALA A 390 22.87 7.57 -5.11
N VAL A 391 22.05 6.97 -5.96
CA VAL A 391 21.89 7.37 -7.36
C VAL A 391 20.42 7.58 -7.65
N PHE A 392 20.04 8.72 -8.22
CA PHE A 392 18.66 8.96 -8.68
C PHE A 392 18.56 10.12 -9.68
N GLY A 393 17.66 9.98 -10.64
CA GLY A 393 17.42 10.94 -11.72
C GLY A 393 16.60 10.30 -12.83
N GLU A 394 15.87 11.10 -13.59
CA GLU A 394 15.09 10.62 -14.73
C GLU A 394 15.93 10.72 -16.01
N ILE A 395 15.90 9.69 -16.87
CA ILE A 395 16.62 9.71 -18.14
C ILE A 395 15.63 10.02 -19.26
N ALA A 396 15.89 11.10 -20.00
CA ALA A 396 15.13 11.44 -21.20
C ALA A 396 15.67 10.69 -22.44
N LEU A 397 14.82 10.52 -23.45
CA LEU A 397 15.21 9.90 -24.74
C LEU A 397 16.32 10.66 -25.49
N SER A 398 16.53 11.93 -25.17
CA SER A 398 17.64 12.73 -25.67
C SER A 398 19.00 12.34 -25.06
N GLY A 399 18.99 11.57 -23.97
CA GLY A 399 20.16 11.29 -23.14
C GLY A 399 20.37 12.32 -22.02
N ALA A 400 19.51 13.33 -21.89
CA ALA A 400 19.57 14.26 -20.77
C ALA A 400 19.09 13.60 -19.47
N ILE A 401 19.72 13.96 -18.34
CA ILE A 401 19.32 13.54 -17.00
C ILE A 401 18.53 14.68 -16.35
N ARG A 402 17.28 14.42 -15.98
CA ARG A 402 16.33 15.42 -15.49
C ARG A 402 16.18 15.35 -13.97
N PRO A 403 15.99 16.51 -13.30
CA PRO A 403 15.74 16.55 -11.87
C PRO A 403 14.40 15.92 -11.51
N VAL A 404 14.34 15.38 -10.29
CA VAL A 404 13.19 14.64 -9.77
C VAL A 404 12.64 15.27 -8.50
N GLY A 405 11.37 14.99 -8.21
CA GLY A 405 10.69 15.51 -7.03
C GLY A 405 11.36 15.07 -5.72
N GLN A 406 11.19 15.89 -4.69
CA GLN A 406 11.60 15.61 -3.30
C GLN A 406 13.11 15.30 -3.15
N THR A 407 13.97 15.93 -3.95
CA THR A 407 15.43 15.69 -3.90
C THR A 407 16.01 15.91 -2.49
N GLU A 408 15.59 16.96 -1.78
CA GLU A 408 16.07 17.23 -0.42
C GLU A 408 15.72 16.08 0.56
N ALA A 409 14.52 15.51 0.47
CA ALA A 409 14.11 14.40 1.32
C ALA A 409 14.95 13.14 1.06
N ARG A 410 15.21 12.82 -0.22
CA ARG A 410 16.09 11.71 -0.63
C ARG A 410 17.51 11.88 -0.10
N LEU A 411 18.09 13.08 -0.24
CA LEU A 411 19.44 13.37 0.21
C LEU A 411 19.55 13.32 1.74
N LYS A 412 18.54 13.82 2.48
CA LYS A 412 18.50 13.72 3.94
C LYS A 412 18.44 12.26 4.41
N GLU A 413 17.67 11.40 3.76
CA GLU A 413 17.62 9.98 4.10
C GLU A 413 18.94 9.27 3.77
N ALA A 414 19.53 9.55 2.61
CA ALA A 414 20.86 9.07 2.26
C ALA A 414 21.89 9.43 3.35
N GLN A 415 21.92 10.70 3.76
CA GLN A 415 22.79 11.17 4.82
C GLN A 415 22.52 10.49 6.16
N LYS A 416 21.25 10.37 6.57
CA LYS A 416 20.83 9.74 7.83
C LYS A 416 21.33 8.30 7.94
N LEU A 417 21.49 7.62 6.81
CA LEU A 417 21.95 6.23 6.71
C LEU A 417 23.46 6.11 6.52
N GLY A 418 24.18 7.24 6.50
CA GLY A 418 25.63 7.29 6.44
C GLY A 418 26.20 7.20 5.03
N LEU A 419 25.39 7.43 3.99
CA LEU A 419 25.91 7.58 2.63
C LEU A 419 26.77 8.84 2.55
N LYS A 420 27.84 8.75 1.76
CA LYS A 420 28.86 9.80 1.62
C LYS A 420 28.73 10.57 0.32
N GLU A 421 28.12 9.95 -0.70
CA GLU A 421 27.95 10.54 -2.02
C GLU A 421 26.51 10.36 -2.53
N ALA A 422 26.05 11.30 -3.34
CA ALA A 422 24.82 11.21 -4.11
C ALA A 422 25.07 11.65 -5.55
N VAL A 423 24.73 10.79 -6.51
CA VAL A 423 24.77 11.07 -7.95
C VAL A 423 23.36 11.40 -8.41
N ILE A 424 23.18 12.65 -8.85
CA ILE A 424 21.86 13.21 -9.16
C ILE A 424 21.86 13.98 -10.47
N ALA A 425 20.67 14.31 -10.98
CA ALA A 425 20.54 15.25 -12.08
C ALA A 425 21.07 16.64 -11.71
N SER A 426 21.66 17.34 -12.68
CA SER A 426 21.98 18.76 -12.52
C SER A 426 20.71 19.58 -12.34
N ALA A 427 20.72 20.49 -11.36
CA ALA A 427 19.62 21.40 -11.09
C ALA A 427 20.14 22.72 -10.50
N ASP A 428 19.62 23.83 -11.03
CA ASP A 428 19.96 25.17 -10.57
C ASP A 428 19.57 25.36 -9.10
N GLY A 429 20.49 25.88 -8.29
CA GLY A 429 20.23 26.25 -6.89
C GLY A 429 20.15 25.11 -5.89
N GLN A 430 20.50 23.87 -6.27
CA GLN A 430 20.67 22.79 -5.30
C GLN A 430 21.91 23.02 -4.43
N ALA A 431 21.69 23.61 -3.25
CA ALA A 431 22.71 23.67 -2.22
C ALA A 431 23.03 22.25 -1.75
N GLY A 432 24.31 21.86 -1.84
CA GLY A 432 24.78 20.58 -1.30
C GLY A 432 24.39 20.44 0.18
N LEU A 433 23.96 19.24 0.59
CA LEU A 433 23.73 18.94 1.99
C LEU A 433 25.08 18.79 2.71
N LYS A 434 25.31 19.57 3.77
CA LYS A 434 26.55 19.50 4.56
C LYS A 434 26.79 18.05 5.01
N GLY A 435 27.92 17.47 4.60
CA GLY A 435 28.28 16.09 4.96
C GLY A 435 27.90 15.02 3.94
N LEU A 436 27.29 15.41 2.80
CA LEU A 436 27.02 14.53 1.66
C LEU A 436 27.62 15.16 0.39
N ASN A 437 28.52 14.45 -0.28
CA ASN A 437 29.07 14.92 -1.56
C ASN A 437 28.02 14.74 -2.66
N VAL A 438 27.62 15.81 -3.34
CA VAL A 438 26.60 15.76 -4.39
C VAL A 438 27.26 15.92 -5.75
N ARG A 439 27.20 14.87 -6.57
CA ARG A 439 27.70 14.86 -7.94
C ARG A 439 26.54 15.02 -8.91
N GLN A 440 26.56 16.09 -9.68
CA GLN A 440 25.54 16.39 -10.66
C GLN A 440 25.91 15.83 -12.03
N MET A 441 24.91 15.28 -12.72
CA MET A 441 25.01 14.73 -14.06
C MET A 441 24.01 15.44 -14.96
N GLU A 442 24.45 15.91 -16.13
CA GLU A 442 23.57 16.57 -17.11
C GLU A 442 23.09 15.59 -18.16
N THR A 443 23.94 14.62 -18.51
CA THR A 443 23.72 13.67 -19.59
C THR A 443 24.13 12.25 -19.21
N ILE A 444 23.59 11.29 -19.93
CA ILE A 444 23.95 9.87 -19.81
C ILE A 444 25.44 9.62 -20.11
N MET A 445 26.08 10.50 -20.89
CA MET A 445 27.53 10.45 -21.13
C MET A 445 28.33 10.75 -19.86
N ASP A 446 27.85 11.67 -19.03
CA ASP A 446 28.49 11.98 -17.74
C ASP A 446 28.45 10.76 -16.82
N LEU A 447 27.33 10.03 -16.83
CA LEU A 447 27.19 8.77 -16.09
C LEU A 447 28.18 7.72 -16.60
N VAL A 448 28.32 7.56 -17.93
CA VAL A 448 29.27 6.60 -18.52
C VAL A 448 30.71 6.95 -18.16
N ALA A 449 31.09 8.23 -18.29
CA ALA A 449 32.41 8.70 -17.92
C ALA A 449 32.69 8.48 -16.42
N TRP A 450 31.71 8.78 -15.57
CA TRP A 450 31.80 8.55 -14.13
C TRP A 450 31.92 7.08 -13.78
N SER A 451 31.12 6.20 -14.39
CA SER A 451 31.17 4.75 -14.15
C SER A 451 32.50 4.15 -14.62
N ALA A 452 33.03 4.62 -15.76
CA ALA A 452 34.30 4.15 -16.29
C ALA A 452 35.52 4.53 -15.43
N ALA A 453 35.40 5.62 -14.66
CA ALA A 453 36.43 6.08 -13.74
C ALA A 453 36.48 5.30 -12.41
N GLN A 454 35.54 4.37 -12.17
CA GLN A 454 35.48 3.59 -10.92
C GLN A 454 36.39 2.35 -10.96
N ASP A 455 36.71 1.84 -9.78
CA ASP A 455 37.54 0.66 -9.63
C ASP A 455 36.88 -0.58 -10.25
N LYS A 456 37.67 -1.38 -10.97
CA LYS A 456 37.25 -2.70 -11.42
C LYS A 456 37.16 -3.62 -10.21
N GLY A 457 36.00 -4.26 -10.02
CA GLY A 457 35.82 -5.26 -8.97
C GLY A 457 36.83 -6.41 -9.08
N GLN A 458 37.05 -7.16 -7.99
CA GLN A 458 37.99 -8.29 -7.99
C GLN A 458 37.76 -9.18 -9.22
N ARG A 459 38.84 -9.39 -9.98
CA ARG A 459 38.85 -10.00 -11.32
C ARG A 459 38.05 -11.31 -11.34
N ARG A 460 37.23 -11.49 -12.39
CA ARG A 460 36.72 -12.80 -12.81
C ARG A 460 37.90 -13.79 -12.80
N ILE A 461 37.74 -14.92 -12.10
CA ILE A 461 38.65 -16.05 -12.27
C ILE A 461 38.53 -16.44 -13.75
N ALA A 462 39.65 -16.34 -14.46
CA ALA A 462 39.74 -16.57 -15.90
C ALA A 462 39.51 -18.05 -16.25
#